data_AF-A0A8C0IPJ9-F1
#
_entry.id   AF-A0A8C0IPJ9-F1
#
_cell.length_a   1.000
_cell.length_b   1.000
_cell.length_c   1.000
_cell.angle_alpha   90.00
_cell.angle_beta   90.00
_cell.angle_gamma   90.00
#
_symmetry.space_group_name_H-M   'P 1'
#
loop_
_entity.id
_entity.type
_entity.pdbx_description
1 polymer ?
#
loop_
_entity_poly.entity_id
_entity_poly.type
_entity_poly.pdbx_seq_one_letter_code
_entity_poly.pdbx_strand_id
1 'polypeptide(L)'
;MSLAFCGNENNSAAYNVEKGVLNNGCFVDALNVVPHVFLLFITFPILFIGWGSQSSKVHIHHSTWLHFPGHNLRWILTFILLFVLVCEIAEGIVSDGVSESRHLHLYMPAGMAFLAAITSVVYYHNIETSNFPKLLIALLFYWTLAFITKTIKFVKFCDNGVGFSQLRFCLTGLLVILYGMLLAVEINVIRVRRYVFFKTPKEVKPPEDLQDLGVRFLQPFVNLLSKGTYWWMNTFIKTAHKKPIDLKAIGKLPIAMRALTNYIRLNEAFEAQKNKRSPYPQGSKSIWCALCWAFGRPLVLSSTFRILADLLGFAGPLCISGIVHHVGKGNNTIRPQIKILGVFFISSQEFLSNAYVLAVLLFFALLLQRTILQASYYVAIETGINLRGAIQTKIYNKIMQLSTSNMSMGEMTAGQICNLVAIDTNQLMWFFFLCPNLWAMPVQIIVGVLLLYYLLGISALIGAVVIIVLAPVQYFVATKLSQAQRSTLEYSNERLKKTNEMLRGIKLLKLYAWEHIFHSSVEETRQKEMTSLKAFALYTSISIWFMHVCPE
;
A
#
# COMPACT_ATOMS: atom_id res chain seq x y z
N MET A 1 25.62 26.26 -30.40
CA MET A 1 26.30 24.94 -30.37
C MET A 1 25.27 23.86 -30.69
N SER A 2 25.60 22.91 -31.56
CA SER A 2 24.76 21.74 -31.85
C SER A 2 24.63 20.84 -30.62
N LEU A 3 23.51 20.11 -30.50
CA LEU A 3 23.33 19.09 -29.47
C LEU A 3 24.23 17.89 -29.81
N ALA A 4 25.27 17.66 -29.02
CA ALA A 4 26.22 16.57 -29.22
C ALA A 4 26.00 15.46 -28.18
N PHE A 5 25.94 14.19 -28.60
CA PHE A 5 25.72 13.07 -27.69
C PHE A 5 26.86 12.90 -26.66
N CYS A 6 28.11 12.94 -27.12
CA CYS A 6 29.31 12.79 -26.29
C CYS A 6 29.88 14.12 -25.74
N GLY A 7 29.20 15.25 -25.94
CA GLY A 7 29.78 16.58 -25.74
C GLY A 7 30.58 17.06 -26.96
N ASN A 8 30.88 18.36 -27.00
CA ASN A 8 31.62 19.00 -28.10
C ASN A 8 32.93 19.64 -27.65
N GLU A 9 33.41 19.27 -26.46
CA GLU A 9 34.69 19.72 -25.92
C GLU A 9 35.87 19.13 -26.72
N ASN A 10 36.95 19.93 -26.86
CA ASN A 10 38.19 19.55 -27.55
C ASN A 10 37.97 18.97 -28.97
N ASN A 11 37.29 19.69 -29.86
CA ASN A 11 37.08 19.27 -31.26
C ASN A 11 36.53 17.84 -31.40
N SER A 12 35.49 17.48 -30.62
CA SER A 12 34.85 16.15 -30.67
C SER A 12 35.80 14.96 -30.36
N ALA A 13 36.88 15.18 -29.60
CA ALA A 13 37.79 14.12 -29.15
C ALA A 13 37.09 12.98 -28.37
N ALA A 14 35.92 13.27 -27.75
CA ALA A 14 35.08 12.27 -27.09
C ALA A 14 34.50 11.21 -28.05
N TYR A 15 34.51 11.45 -29.37
CA TYR A 15 34.12 10.47 -30.39
C TYR A 15 35.29 9.63 -30.90
N ASN A 16 36.53 9.87 -30.45
CA ASN A 16 37.68 9.09 -30.90
C ASN A 16 37.56 7.63 -30.40
N VAL A 17 37.79 6.67 -31.30
CA VAL A 17 37.63 5.22 -31.08
C VAL A 17 38.96 4.45 -31.17
N GLU A 18 40.08 5.15 -31.36
CA GLU A 18 41.40 4.55 -31.60
C GLU A 18 41.90 3.63 -30.47
N LYS A 19 41.50 3.86 -29.22
CA LYS A 19 41.87 3.04 -28.06
C LYS A 19 40.95 1.84 -27.82
N GLY A 20 40.12 1.50 -28.80
CA GLY A 20 39.14 0.41 -28.76
C GLY A 20 37.72 0.91 -28.49
N VAL A 21 36.77 0.31 -29.21
CA VAL A 21 35.36 0.72 -29.24
C VAL A 21 34.70 0.72 -27.85
N LEU A 22 34.95 -0.32 -27.05
CA LEU A 22 34.37 -0.47 -25.71
C LEU A 22 35.13 0.30 -24.61
N ASN A 23 36.27 0.91 -24.93
CA ASN A 23 37.04 1.72 -24.00
C ASN A 23 36.63 3.20 -24.07
N ASN A 24 35.81 3.58 -25.05
CA ASN A 24 35.18 4.90 -25.10
C ASN A 24 33.89 4.89 -24.25
N GLY A 25 33.86 5.68 -23.18
CA GLY A 25 32.74 5.75 -22.24
C GLY A 25 31.43 6.19 -22.91
N CYS A 26 31.51 7.12 -23.86
CA CYS A 26 30.32 7.57 -24.59
C CYS A 26 29.76 6.46 -25.50
N PHE A 27 30.61 5.64 -26.11
CA PHE A 27 30.16 4.51 -26.93
C PHE A 27 29.44 3.45 -26.08
N VAL A 28 29.92 3.18 -24.87
CA VAL A 28 29.25 2.25 -23.93
C VAL A 28 27.87 2.76 -23.54
N ASP A 29 27.70 4.08 -23.39
CA ASP A 29 26.39 4.69 -23.14
C ASP A 29 25.48 4.69 -24.38
N ALA A 30 26.03 4.86 -25.58
CA ALA A 30 25.28 4.66 -26.84
C ALA A 30 24.79 3.20 -26.98
N LEU A 31 25.62 2.22 -26.63
CA LEU A 31 25.26 0.80 -26.66
C LEU A 31 24.06 0.51 -25.74
N ASN A 32 23.95 1.19 -24.60
CA ASN A 32 22.81 1.04 -23.69
C ASN A 32 21.49 1.61 -24.23
N VAL A 33 21.51 2.48 -25.24
CA VAL A 33 20.27 2.99 -25.86
C VAL A 33 19.61 1.92 -26.72
N VAL A 34 20.40 1.05 -27.35
CA VAL A 34 19.95 0.06 -28.35
C VAL A 34 18.84 -0.86 -27.84
N PRO A 35 18.94 -1.52 -26.67
CA PRO A 35 17.90 -2.46 -26.21
C PRO A 35 16.58 -1.76 -25.91
N HIS A 36 16.63 -0.55 -25.36
CA HIS A 36 15.46 0.23 -24.97
C HIS A 36 14.68 0.70 -26.20
N VAL A 37 15.39 1.20 -27.21
CA VAL A 37 14.80 1.61 -28.49
C VAL A 37 14.22 0.40 -29.22
N PHE A 38 14.93 -0.73 -29.22
CA PHE A 38 14.44 -1.98 -29.79
C PHE A 38 13.09 -2.42 -29.19
N LEU A 39 12.96 -2.40 -27.85
CA LEU A 39 11.70 -2.75 -27.18
C LEU A 39 10.57 -1.80 -27.57
N LEU A 40 10.83 -0.50 -27.61
CA LEU A 40 9.82 0.49 -27.97
C LEU A 40 9.28 0.20 -29.39
N PHE A 41 10.17 0.04 -30.37
CA PHE A 41 9.75 -0.20 -31.75
C PHE A 41 9.00 -1.52 -31.95
N ILE A 42 9.39 -2.60 -31.27
CA ILE A 42 8.68 -3.89 -31.40
C ILE A 42 7.34 -3.90 -30.66
N THR A 43 7.23 -3.22 -29.52
CA THR A 43 6.01 -3.27 -28.68
C THR A 43 4.94 -2.26 -29.09
N PHE A 44 5.30 -1.10 -29.64
CA PHE A 44 4.31 -0.07 -30.03
C PHE A 44 3.23 -0.59 -30.99
N PRO A 45 3.56 -1.26 -32.11
CA PRO A 45 2.54 -1.80 -33.02
C PRO A 45 1.58 -2.77 -32.32
N ILE A 46 2.10 -3.64 -31.45
CA ILE A 46 1.32 -4.63 -30.70
C ILE A 46 0.35 -3.91 -29.74
N LEU A 47 0.83 -2.91 -29.01
CA LEU A 47 0.01 -2.13 -28.07
C LEU A 47 -1.11 -1.37 -28.79
N PHE A 48 -0.82 -0.73 -29.93
CA PHE A 48 -1.82 -0.01 -30.71
C PHE A 48 -2.88 -0.94 -31.31
N ILE A 49 -2.50 -2.12 -31.80
CA ILE A 49 -3.45 -3.14 -32.28
C ILE A 49 -4.36 -3.61 -31.13
N GLY A 50 -3.76 -3.91 -29.96
CA GLY A 50 -4.52 -4.31 -28.77
C GLY A 50 -5.52 -3.23 -28.34
N TRP A 51 -5.10 -1.97 -28.31
CA TRP A 51 -5.95 -0.84 -27.94
C TRP A 51 -7.08 -0.60 -28.95
N GLY A 52 -6.79 -0.65 -30.25
CA GLY A 52 -7.80 -0.53 -31.31
C GLY A 52 -8.86 -1.62 -31.23
N SER A 53 -8.45 -2.86 -30.95
CA SER A 53 -9.38 -3.99 -30.76
C SER A 53 -10.28 -3.81 -29.54
N GLN A 54 -9.74 -3.30 -28.43
CA GLN A 54 -10.53 -3.02 -27.22
C GLN A 54 -11.56 -1.92 -27.44
N SER A 55 -11.19 -0.86 -28.16
CA SER A 55 -12.09 0.24 -28.52
C SER A 55 -13.29 -0.23 -29.36
N SER A 56 -13.06 -1.20 -30.25
CA SER A 56 -14.11 -1.74 -31.13
C SER A 56 -15.06 -2.73 -30.43
N LYS A 57 -14.60 -3.51 -29.44
CA LYS A 57 -15.37 -4.61 -28.82
C LYS A 57 -15.48 -4.53 -27.29
N VAL A 58 -15.81 -3.34 -26.76
CA VAL A 58 -15.87 -3.08 -25.30
C VAL A 58 -16.87 -3.98 -24.53
N HIS A 59 -17.93 -4.47 -25.18
CA HIS A 59 -19.03 -5.16 -24.50
C HIS A 59 -18.83 -6.68 -24.22
N ILE A 60 -17.80 -7.33 -24.76
CA ILE A 60 -17.65 -8.81 -24.73
C ILE A 60 -16.53 -9.28 -23.78
N HIS A 61 -15.74 -8.37 -23.20
CA HIS A 61 -14.65 -8.77 -22.30
C HIS A 61 -15.17 -9.15 -20.90
N HIS A 62 -15.59 -10.41 -20.75
CA HIS A 62 -15.49 -11.06 -19.45
C HIS A 62 -14.01 -11.11 -19.07
N SER A 63 -13.64 -10.40 -18.00
CA SER A 63 -12.26 -10.24 -17.55
C SER A 63 -11.73 -11.54 -16.97
N THR A 64 -11.29 -12.45 -17.83
CA THR A 64 -10.58 -13.67 -17.44
C THR A 64 -9.13 -13.36 -17.12
N TRP A 65 -8.91 -12.59 -16.06
CA TRP A 65 -7.56 -12.24 -15.63
C TRP A 65 -6.86 -13.47 -15.04
N LEU A 66 -5.68 -13.76 -15.59
CA LEU A 66 -4.87 -14.89 -15.15
C LEU A 66 -3.44 -14.43 -14.96
N HIS A 67 -3.06 -14.21 -13.70
CA HIS A 67 -1.69 -13.78 -13.41
C HIS A 67 -0.67 -14.85 -13.76
N PHE A 68 0.45 -14.44 -14.37
CA PHE A 68 1.58 -15.35 -14.55
C PHE A 68 2.30 -15.61 -13.22
N PRO A 69 2.94 -16.78 -13.07
CA PRO A 69 3.73 -17.08 -11.88
C PRO A 69 4.84 -16.04 -11.69
N GLY A 70 5.01 -15.54 -10.47
CA GLY A 70 5.97 -14.46 -10.18
C GLY A 70 5.46 -13.04 -10.45
N HIS A 71 4.17 -12.85 -10.75
CA HIS A 71 3.57 -11.53 -11.02
C HIS A 71 3.90 -10.46 -9.97
N ASN A 72 3.67 -10.73 -8.68
CA ASN A 72 3.90 -9.73 -7.62
C ASN A 72 5.37 -9.30 -7.56
N LEU A 73 6.31 -10.25 -7.67
CA LEU A 73 7.73 -9.97 -7.66
C LEU A 73 8.15 -9.12 -8.87
N ARG A 74 7.62 -9.41 -10.07
CA ARG A 74 7.85 -8.59 -11.27
C ARG A 74 7.46 -7.13 -11.03
N TRP A 75 6.25 -6.87 -10.52
CA TRP A 75 5.79 -5.51 -10.27
C TRP A 75 6.67 -4.77 -9.26
N ILE A 76 7.03 -5.42 -8.15
CA ILE A 76 7.91 -4.84 -7.13
C ILE A 76 9.28 -4.49 -7.74
N LEU A 77 9.90 -5.43 -8.47
CA LEU A 77 11.17 -5.18 -9.15
C LEU A 77 11.08 -4.05 -10.18
N THR A 78 9.97 -3.94 -10.91
CA THR A 78 9.77 -2.85 -11.87
C THR A 78 9.60 -1.48 -11.18
N PHE A 79 8.95 -1.41 -10.02
CA PHE A 79 8.87 -0.16 -9.27
C PHE A 79 10.23 0.27 -8.72
N ILE A 80 11.02 -0.68 -8.19
CA ILE A 80 12.40 -0.41 -7.74
C ILE A 80 13.27 0.02 -8.93
N LEU A 81 13.13 -0.64 -10.08
CA LEU A 81 13.82 -0.26 -11.31
C LEU A 81 13.47 1.17 -11.75
N LEU A 82 12.20 1.53 -11.79
CA LEU A 82 11.77 2.88 -12.15
C LEU A 82 12.35 3.93 -11.20
N PHE A 83 12.37 3.64 -9.90
CA PHE A 83 12.96 4.53 -8.90
C PHE A 83 14.47 4.72 -9.12
N VAL A 84 15.22 3.64 -9.35
CA VAL A 84 16.68 3.70 -9.59
C VAL A 84 16.99 4.40 -10.90
N LEU A 85 16.18 4.20 -11.95
CA LEU A 85 16.32 4.93 -13.22
C LEU A 85 16.06 6.43 -13.05
N VAL A 86 15.10 6.83 -12.20
CA VAL A 86 14.91 8.25 -11.83
C VAL A 86 16.15 8.78 -11.11
N CYS A 87 16.78 8.00 -10.24
CA CYS A 87 18.06 8.38 -9.62
C CYS A 87 19.20 8.51 -10.64
N GLU A 88 19.30 7.61 -11.64
CA GLU A 88 20.31 7.71 -12.72
C GLU A 88 20.07 8.94 -13.61
N ILE A 89 18.80 9.28 -13.90
CA ILE A 89 18.42 10.52 -14.62
C ILE A 89 18.82 11.74 -13.79
N ALA A 90 18.47 11.76 -12.51
CA ALA A 90 18.82 12.87 -11.61
C ALA A 90 20.34 13.04 -11.52
N GLU A 91 21.09 11.95 -11.39
CA GLU A 91 22.55 11.99 -11.40
C GLU A 91 23.10 12.52 -12.73
N GLY A 92 22.55 12.04 -13.86
CA GLY A 92 22.94 12.46 -15.20
C GLY A 92 22.75 13.96 -15.44
N ILE A 93 21.62 14.52 -15.02
CA ILE A 93 21.32 15.96 -15.15
C ILE A 93 22.27 16.80 -14.30
N VAL A 94 22.51 16.40 -13.04
CA VAL A 94 23.42 17.13 -12.15
C VAL A 94 24.87 17.04 -12.66
N SER A 95 25.26 15.90 -13.24
CA SER A 95 26.60 15.71 -13.82
C SER A 95 26.82 16.55 -15.08
N ASP A 96 25.79 16.68 -15.93
CA ASP A 96 25.84 17.50 -17.16
C ASP A 96 25.90 19.00 -16.86
N GLY A 97 25.22 19.45 -15.80
CA GLY A 97 25.15 20.87 -15.42
C GLY A 97 26.47 21.51 -14.98
N VAL A 98 27.56 20.73 -14.89
CA VAL A 98 28.90 21.21 -14.49
C VAL A 98 29.76 21.58 -15.71
N SER A 99 29.48 21.03 -16.89
CA SER A 99 30.23 21.30 -18.12
C SER A 99 29.67 22.47 -18.94
N GLU A 100 30.51 23.16 -19.71
CA GLU A 100 30.08 24.20 -20.65
C GLU A 100 29.33 23.62 -21.86
N SER A 101 29.67 22.40 -22.27
CA SER A 101 28.97 21.67 -23.34
C SER A 101 27.93 20.70 -22.80
N ARG A 102 26.89 20.42 -23.59
CA ARG A 102 25.84 19.45 -23.24
C ARG A 102 26.30 18.03 -23.57
N HIS A 103 26.32 17.16 -22.57
CA HIS A 103 26.67 15.75 -22.61
C HIS A 103 25.42 14.86 -22.49
N LEU A 104 24.67 14.70 -23.59
CA LEU A 104 23.41 13.95 -23.57
C LEU A 104 23.54 12.46 -23.17
N HIS A 105 24.69 11.84 -23.44
CA HIS A 105 24.94 10.43 -23.10
C HIS A 105 24.77 10.11 -21.60
N LEU A 106 24.81 11.12 -20.72
CA LEU A 106 24.67 10.95 -19.27
C LEU A 106 23.25 10.63 -18.81
N TYR A 107 22.23 11.21 -19.47
CA TYR A 107 20.83 11.05 -19.05
C TYR A 107 19.94 10.44 -20.14
N MET A 108 20.32 10.52 -21.42
CA MET A 108 19.52 9.98 -22.53
C MET A 108 19.31 8.46 -22.43
N PRO A 109 20.34 7.62 -22.13
CA PRO A 109 20.13 6.19 -21.94
C PRO A 109 19.20 5.88 -20.76
N ALA A 110 19.34 6.59 -19.64
CA ALA A 110 18.50 6.41 -18.46
C ALA A 110 17.04 6.83 -18.72
N GLY A 111 16.82 7.94 -19.44
CA GLY A 111 15.50 8.40 -19.88
C GLY A 111 14.81 7.40 -20.82
N MET A 112 15.55 6.87 -21.81
CA MET A 112 15.02 5.82 -22.70
C MET A 112 14.76 4.52 -21.95
N ALA A 113 15.61 4.15 -20.99
CA ALA A 113 15.41 3.00 -20.13
C ALA A 113 14.14 3.14 -19.27
N PHE A 114 13.84 4.34 -18.78
CA PHE A 114 12.62 4.64 -18.01
C PHE A 114 11.36 4.43 -18.87
N LEU A 115 11.34 4.97 -20.09
CA LEU A 115 10.25 4.75 -21.05
C LEU A 115 10.11 3.28 -21.45
N ALA A 116 11.23 2.59 -21.68
CA ALA A 116 11.25 1.16 -21.98
C ALA A 116 10.73 0.32 -20.80
N ALA A 117 11.07 0.67 -19.57
CA ALA A 117 10.56 -0.02 -18.37
C ALA A 117 9.04 0.15 -18.23
N ILE A 118 8.50 1.36 -18.43
CA ILE A 118 7.04 1.60 -18.39
C ILE A 118 6.34 0.81 -19.50
N THR A 119 6.82 0.92 -20.74
CA THR A 119 6.22 0.20 -21.88
C THR A 119 6.32 -1.31 -21.71
N SER A 120 7.40 -1.83 -21.12
CA SER A 120 7.54 -3.26 -20.80
C SER A 120 6.45 -3.77 -19.85
N VAL A 121 6.09 -2.97 -18.84
CA VAL A 121 5.05 -3.33 -17.86
C VAL A 121 3.66 -3.20 -18.46
N VAL A 122 3.40 -2.17 -19.26
CA VAL A 122 2.13 -2.00 -19.99
C VAL A 122 1.94 -3.15 -20.99
N TYR A 123 2.99 -3.52 -21.71
CA TYR A 123 3.02 -4.65 -22.61
C TYR A 123 2.74 -5.98 -21.88
N TYR A 124 3.42 -6.20 -20.75
CA TYR A 124 3.17 -7.36 -19.91
C TYR A 124 1.71 -7.43 -19.42
N HIS A 125 1.14 -6.31 -18.97
CA HIS A 125 -0.25 -6.24 -18.51
C HIS A 125 -1.24 -6.62 -19.62
N ASN A 126 -1.05 -6.13 -20.84
CA ASN A 126 -1.90 -6.48 -21.99
C ASN A 126 -1.76 -7.96 -22.41
N ILE A 127 -0.58 -8.55 -22.26
CA ILE A 127 -0.39 -9.99 -22.51
C ILE A 127 -1.07 -10.83 -21.41
N GLU A 128 -1.00 -10.38 -20.16
CA GLU A 128 -1.62 -11.07 -19.03
C GLU A 128 -3.15 -11.04 -19.11
N THR A 129 -3.74 -9.95 -19.60
CA THR A 129 -5.20 -9.86 -19.83
C THR A 129 -5.66 -10.68 -21.04
N SER A 130 -4.82 -10.83 -22.05
CA SER A 130 -5.14 -11.62 -23.26
C SER A 130 -4.75 -13.10 -23.16
N ASN A 131 -3.92 -13.48 -22.17
CA ASN A 131 -3.41 -14.84 -21.92
C ASN A 131 -2.67 -15.47 -23.13
N PHE A 132 -1.84 -14.67 -23.82
CA PHE A 132 -0.98 -15.14 -24.93
C PHE A 132 0.52 -15.15 -24.57
N PRO A 133 1.01 -16.17 -23.83
CA PRO A 133 2.38 -16.16 -23.28
C PRO A 133 3.49 -16.18 -24.34
N LYS A 134 3.24 -16.68 -25.56
CA LYS A 134 4.24 -16.70 -26.64
C LYS A 134 4.78 -15.31 -26.99
N LEU A 135 3.97 -14.27 -26.81
CA LEU A 135 4.35 -12.88 -27.10
C LEU A 135 5.36 -12.31 -26.08
N LEU A 136 5.53 -12.96 -24.92
CA LEU A 136 6.54 -12.59 -23.91
C LEU A 136 7.98 -12.92 -24.35
N ILE A 137 8.19 -13.67 -25.44
CA ILE A 137 9.53 -13.98 -25.96
C ILE A 137 10.28 -12.69 -26.34
N ALA A 138 9.58 -11.70 -26.91
CA ALA A 138 10.15 -10.38 -27.21
C ALA A 138 10.68 -9.69 -25.94
N LEU A 139 9.95 -9.82 -24.83
CA LEU A 139 10.32 -9.25 -23.54
C LEU A 139 11.52 -9.98 -22.91
N LEU A 140 11.60 -11.31 -23.06
CA LEU A 140 12.78 -12.09 -22.66
C LEU A 140 14.04 -11.60 -23.41
N PHE A 141 13.95 -11.48 -24.73
CA PHE A 141 15.08 -11.01 -25.54
C PHE A 141 15.53 -9.61 -25.13
N TYR A 142 14.58 -8.70 -24.86
CA TYR A 142 14.88 -7.38 -24.33
C TYR A 142 15.65 -7.45 -23.00
N TRP A 143 15.16 -8.19 -22.00
CA TRP A 143 15.85 -8.28 -20.70
C TRP A 143 17.24 -8.90 -20.81
N THR A 144 17.43 -9.90 -21.70
CA THR A 144 18.77 -10.45 -21.96
C THR A 144 19.71 -9.42 -22.57
N LEU A 145 19.24 -8.65 -23.56
CA LEU A 145 20.06 -7.66 -24.24
C LEU A 145 20.40 -6.49 -23.30
N ALA A 146 19.41 -5.97 -22.55
CA ALA A 146 19.62 -4.90 -21.56
C ALA A 146 20.55 -5.33 -20.40
N PHE A 147 20.47 -6.60 -19.97
CA PHE A 147 21.39 -7.15 -18.98
C PHE A 147 22.82 -7.20 -19.52
N ILE A 148 23.03 -7.67 -20.75
CA ILE A 148 24.36 -7.73 -21.37
C ILE A 148 24.97 -6.34 -21.54
N THR A 149 24.23 -5.36 -22.08
CA THR A 149 24.78 -4.01 -22.31
C THR A 149 25.16 -3.30 -21.01
N LYS A 150 24.32 -3.40 -19.96
CA LYS A 150 24.66 -2.83 -18.64
C LYS A 150 25.80 -3.60 -17.95
N THR A 151 25.92 -4.91 -18.16
CA THR A 151 27.06 -5.70 -17.66
C THR A 151 28.37 -5.25 -18.30
N ILE A 152 28.38 -4.99 -19.61
CA ILE A 152 29.54 -4.42 -20.30
C ILE A 152 29.92 -3.07 -19.68
N LYS A 153 28.95 -2.18 -19.43
CA LYS A 153 29.19 -0.89 -18.75
C LYS A 153 29.78 -1.08 -17.36
N PHE A 154 29.26 -2.01 -16.58
CA PHE A 154 29.74 -2.30 -15.23
C PHE A 154 31.18 -2.83 -15.21
N VAL A 155 31.50 -3.82 -16.06
CA VAL A 155 32.86 -4.37 -16.19
C VAL A 155 33.85 -3.27 -16.62
N LYS A 156 33.45 -2.39 -17.55
CA LYS A 156 34.30 -1.27 -17.97
C LYS A 156 34.53 -0.23 -16.89
N PHE A 157 33.60 -0.05 -15.95
CA PHE A 157 33.88 0.76 -14.76
C PHE A 157 34.88 0.09 -13.82
N CYS A 158 34.82 -1.24 -13.67
CA CYS A 158 35.82 -1.99 -12.90
C CYS A 158 37.22 -1.93 -13.52
N ASP A 159 37.34 -2.14 -14.85
CA ASP A 159 38.62 -2.10 -15.58
C ASP A 159 39.32 -0.74 -15.45
N ASN A 160 38.55 0.34 -15.40
CA ASN A 160 39.04 1.71 -15.30
C ASN A 160 39.27 2.18 -13.84
N GLY A 161 39.18 1.27 -12.86
CA GLY A 161 39.43 1.58 -11.45
C GLY A 161 38.38 2.46 -10.79
N VAL A 162 37.14 2.52 -11.32
CA VAL A 162 36.04 3.26 -10.69
C VAL A 162 35.51 2.45 -9.51
N GLY A 163 35.70 2.95 -8.30
CA GLY A 163 35.25 2.28 -7.06
C GLY A 163 33.85 2.68 -6.59
N PHE A 164 33.42 2.06 -5.48
CA PHE A 164 32.15 2.33 -4.79
C PHE A 164 31.97 3.77 -4.26
N SER A 165 33.03 4.58 -4.28
CA SER A 165 32.97 5.99 -3.90
C SER A 165 32.12 6.83 -4.86
N GLN A 166 31.97 6.39 -6.11
CA GLN A 166 31.19 7.11 -7.13
C GLN A 166 29.76 6.56 -7.22
N LEU A 167 28.77 7.46 -7.24
CA LEU A 167 27.36 7.09 -7.23
C LEU A 167 26.95 6.26 -8.46
N ARG A 168 27.39 6.66 -9.65
CA ARG A 168 27.09 5.99 -10.92
C ARG A 168 27.48 4.51 -10.92
N PHE A 169 28.59 4.17 -10.27
CA PHE A 169 29.06 2.79 -10.16
C PHE A 169 28.06 1.96 -9.33
N CYS A 170 27.67 2.47 -8.16
CA CYS A 170 26.69 1.84 -7.29
C CYS A 170 25.32 1.69 -7.97
N LEU A 171 24.82 2.73 -8.64
CA LEU A 171 23.56 2.69 -9.40
C LEU A 171 23.63 1.69 -10.55
N THR A 172 24.73 1.66 -11.31
CA THR A 172 24.91 0.72 -12.42
C THR A 172 24.95 -0.72 -11.93
N GLY A 173 25.67 -1.01 -10.83
CA GLY A 173 25.70 -2.34 -10.22
C GLY A 173 24.31 -2.79 -9.75
N LEU A 174 23.56 -1.89 -9.12
CA LEU A 174 22.19 -2.17 -8.69
C LEU A 174 21.26 -2.47 -9.90
N LEU A 175 21.37 -1.70 -10.99
CA LEU A 175 20.61 -1.94 -12.21
C LEU A 175 20.95 -3.28 -12.88
N VAL A 176 22.23 -3.70 -12.89
CA VAL A 176 22.64 -5.02 -13.39
C VAL A 176 21.95 -6.13 -12.59
N ILE A 177 21.92 -6.00 -11.25
CA ILE A 177 21.22 -6.96 -10.38
C ILE A 177 19.71 -6.98 -10.68
N LEU A 178 19.08 -5.80 -10.84
CA LEU A 178 17.64 -5.72 -11.13
C LEU A 178 17.27 -6.32 -12.49
N TYR A 179 18.04 -6.05 -13.54
CA TYR A 179 17.83 -6.67 -14.86
C TYR A 179 18.05 -8.18 -14.80
N GLY A 180 19.06 -8.65 -14.07
CA GLY A 180 19.28 -10.07 -13.83
C GLY A 180 18.13 -10.74 -13.08
N MET A 181 17.59 -10.10 -12.03
CA MET A 181 16.43 -10.61 -11.29
C MET A 181 15.16 -10.63 -12.14
N LEU A 182 14.89 -9.59 -12.94
CA LEU A 182 13.75 -9.56 -13.85
C LEU A 182 13.86 -10.63 -14.94
N LEU A 183 15.07 -10.84 -15.48
CA LEU A 183 15.35 -11.92 -16.41
C LEU A 183 15.09 -13.30 -15.76
N ALA A 184 15.51 -13.51 -14.51
CA ALA A 184 15.24 -14.74 -13.78
C ALA A 184 13.72 -14.98 -13.58
N VAL A 185 12.94 -13.91 -13.37
CA VAL A 185 11.48 -13.99 -13.32
C VAL A 185 10.88 -14.40 -14.66
N GLU A 186 11.35 -13.86 -15.78
CA GLU A 186 10.92 -14.30 -17.14
C GLU A 186 11.22 -15.79 -17.36
N ILE A 187 12.43 -16.24 -17.01
CA ILE A 187 12.83 -17.64 -17.12
C ILE A 187 11.92 -18.53 -16.26
N ASN A 188 11.54 -18.08 -15.06
CA ASN A 188 10.60 -18.81 -14.22
C ASN A 188 9.19 -18.92 -14.84
N VAL A 189 8.71 -17.87 -15.52
CA VAL A 189 7.44 -17.93 -16.27
C VAL A 189 7.51 -18.97 -17.38
N ILE A 190 8.60 -19.00 -18.15
CA ILE A 190 8.84 -20.00 -19.20
C ILE A 190 8.87 -21.42 -18.62
N ARG A 191 9.57 -21.61 -17.50
CA ARG A 191 9.68 -22.91 -16.82
C ARG A 191 8.33 -23.44 -16.33
N VAL A 192 7.50 -22.58 -15.73
CA VAL A 192 6.23 -23.00 -15.12
C VAL A 192 5.12 -23.19 -16.17
N ARG A 193 5.04 -22.30 -17.18
CA ARG A 193 4.02 -22.36 -18.23
C ARG A 193 4.39 -23.27 -19.41
N ARG A 194 5.68 -23.55 -19.59
CA ARG A 194 6.22 -24.48 -20.58
C ARG A 194 5.77 -24.17 -22.03
N TYR A 195 5.75 -22.90 -22.44
CA TYR A 195 5.19 -22.48 -23.72
C TYR A 195 6.21 -22.28 -24.87
N VAL A 196 7.52 -22.26 -24.59
CA VAL A 196 8.56 -22.00 -25.61
C VAL A 196 9.23 -23.29 -26.10
N PHE A 197 9.81 -24.08 -25.19
CA PHE A 197 10.68 -25.22 -25.55
C PHE A 197 10.11 -26.59 -25.17
N PHE A 198 8.84 -26.66 -24.74
CA PHE A 198 8.22 -27.92 -24.32
C PHE A 198 7.09 -28.31 -25.28
N LYS A 199 7.00 -29.60 -25.60
CA LYS A 199 5.99 -30.15 -26.53
C LYS A 199 4.55 -29.98 -26.06
N THR A 200 4.30 -29.91 -24.75
CA THR A 200 2.96 -29.77 -24.16
C THR A 200 2.90 -28.53 -23.25
N PRO A 201 2.22 -27.45 -23.65
CA PRO A 201 2.05 -26.27 -22.82
C PRO A 201 1.10 -26.55 -21.64
N LYS A 202 1.38 -25.97 -20.47
CA LYS A 202 0.49 -26.08 -19.31
C LYS A 202 -0.53 -24.94 -19.33
N GLU A 203 -1.72 -25.25 -19.83
CA GLU A 203 -2.87 -24.34 -19.77
C GLU A 203 -3.45 -24.32 -18.35
N VAL A 204 -3.62 -23.12 -17.80
CA VAL A 204 -4.24 -22.91 -16.48
C VAL A 204 -5.50 -22.11 -16.72
N LYS A 205 -6.63 -22.61 -16.21
CA LYS A 205 -7.91 -21.91 -16.31
C LYS A 205 -7.96 -20.74 -15.32
N PRO A 206 -8.67 -19.64 -15.63
CA PRO A 206 -8.94 -18.58 -14.66
C PRO A 206 -9.61 -19.14 -13.39
N PRO A 207 -9.37 -18.53 -12.21
CA PRO A 207 -10.06 -18.90 -10.97
C PRO A 207 -11.59 -18.96 -11.15
N GLU A 208 -12.25 -19.91 -10.48
CA GLU A 208 -13.70 -20.09 -10.54
C GLU A 208 -14.47 -18.82 -10.14
N ASP A 209 -13.92 -18.04 -9.20
CA ASP A 209 -14.47 -16.75 -8.77
C ASP A 209 -14.64 -15.75 -9.92
N LEU A 210 -13.70 -15.71 -10.87
CA LEU A 210 -13.73 -14.81 -12.02
C LEU A 210 -14.65 -15.31 -13.14
N GLN A 211 -15.08 -16.57 -13.07
CA GLN A 211 -16.03 -17.16 -14.01
C GLN A 211 -17.49 -16.88 -13.58
N ASP A 212 -17.72 -16.60 -12.29
CA ASP A 212 -19.04 -16.20 -11.78
C ASP A 212 -19.31 -14.71 -12.10
N LEU A 213 -20.25 -14.47 -13.02
CA LEU A 213 -20.73 -13.14 -13.42
C LEU A 213 -21.26 -12.30 -12.26
N GLY A 214 -21.58 -12.93 -11.13
CA GLY A 214 -22.00 -12.25 -9.91
C GLY A 214 -20.87 -11.54 -9.16
N VAL A 215 -19.59 -11.87 -9.37
CA VAL A 215 -18.48 -11.30 -8.59
C VAL A 215 -18.06 -9.95 -9.16
N ARG A 216 -18.33 -8.87 -8.42
CA ARG A 216 -17.94 -7.49 -8.78
C ARG A 216 -16.81 -6.93 -7.92
N PHE A 217 -16.52 -7.58 -6.79
CA PHE A 217 -15.38 -7.23 -5.95
C PHE A 217 -14.12 -7.94 -6.46
N LEU A 218 -13.34 -7.25 -7.30
CA LEU A 218 -12.21 -7.85 -8.02
C LEU A 218 -10.84 -7.67 -7.35
N GLN A 219 -10.77 -6.92 -6.25
CA GLN A 219 -9.52 -6.54 -5.57
C GLN A 219 -8.52 -7.70 -5.33
N PRO A 220 -8.92 -8.94 -5.00
CA PRO A 220 -7.95 -10.04 -4.83
C PRO A 220 -7.23 -10.45 -6.13
N PHE A 221 -7.86 -10.22 -7.29
CA PHE A 221 -7.44 -10.73 -8.60
C PHE A 221 -6.90 -9.66 -9.55
N VAL A 222 -6.79 -8.40 -9.11
CA VAL A 222 -6.19 -7.33 -9.90
C VAL A 222 -4.66 -7.31 -9.74
N ASN A 223 -3.99 -6.64 -10.69
CA ASN A 223 -2.55 -6.42 -10.64
C ASN A 223 -2.14 -5.61 -9.40
N LEU A 224 -0.85 -5.69 -9.04
CA LEU A 224 -0.36 -5.05 -7.82
C LEU A 224 -0.59 -3.52 -7.81
N LEU A 225 -0.46 -2.86 -8.96
CA LEU A 225 -0.72 -1.43 -9.08
C LEU A 225 -2.18 -1.09 -8.77
N SER A 226 -3.15 -1.80 -9.37
CA SER A 226 -4.57 -1.59 -9.09
C SER A 226 -4.95 -2.02 -7.68
N LYS A 227 -4.22 -2.94 -7.04
CA LYS A 227 -4.41 -3.27 -5.62
C LYS A 227 -4.03 -2.07 -4.73
N GLY A 228 -2.92 -1.40 -5.04
CA GLY A 228 -2.42 -0.26 -4.27
C GLY A 228 -3.19 1.04 -4.51
N THR A 229 -3.62 1.32 -5.74
CA THR A 229 -4.31 2.57 -6.10
C THR A 229 -5.83 2.43 -6.21
N TYR A 230 -6.38 1.22 -6.02
CA TYR A 230 -7.80 0.91 -6.17
C TYR A 230 -8.40 1.27 -7.55
N TRP A 231 -7.62 1.13 -8.63
CA TRP A 231 -8.06 1.53 -9.98
C TRP A 231 -9.35 0.85 -10.45
N TRP A 232 -9.56 -0.43 -10.12
CA TRP A 232 -10.79 -1.17 -10.46
C TRP A 232 -12.07 -0.52 -9.91
N MET A 233 -11.96 0.25 -8.83
CA MET A 233 -13.08 0.92 -8.18
C MET A 233 -13.62 2.10 -9.00
N ASN A 234 -12.81 2.67 -9.90
CA ASN A 234 -13.21 3.81 -10.74
C ASN A 234 -14.47 3.51 -11.58
N THR A 235 -14.55 2.32 -12.16
CA THR A 235 -15.71 1.91 -12.96
C THR A 235 -16.97 1.79 -12.10
N PHE A 236 -16.81 1.26 -10.88
CA PHE A 236 -17.91 1.14 -9.92
C PHE A 236 -18.41 2.51 -9.44
N ILE A 237 -17.50 3.40 -9.02
CA ILE A 237 -17.84 4.76 -8.55
C ILE A 237 -18.52 5.59 -9.65
N LYS A 238 -18.00 5.55 -10.88
CA LYS A 238 -18.61 6.24 -12.02
C LYS A 238 -20.02 5.70 -12.33
N THR A 239 -20.26 4.41 -12.13
CA THR A 239 -21.59 3.80 -12.31
C THR A 239 -22.53 4.19 -11.19
N ALA A 240 -22.05 4.22 -9.94
CA ALA A 240 -22.81 4.63 -8.76
C ALA A 240 -23.29 6.09 -8.81
N HIS A 241 -22.55 6.96 -9.51
CA HIS A 241 -23.01 8.33 -9.76
C HIS A 241 -24.23 8.37 -10.71
N LYS A 242 -24.31 7.45 -11.67
CA LYS A 242 -25.40 7.39 -12.66
C LYS A 242 -26.64 6.64 -12.15
N LYS A 243 -26.43 5.62 -11.31
CA LYS A 243 -27.50 4.76 -10.79
C LYS A 243 -27.28 4.49 -9.30
N PRO A 244 -28.32 4.51 -8.47
CA PRO A 244 -28.20 4.13 -7.07
C PRO A 244 -27.69 2.69 -6.93
N ILE A 245 -27.00 2.42 -5.81
CA ILE A 245 -26.40 1.11 -5.54
C ILE A 245 -27.44 0.18 -4.90
N ASP A 246 -27.95 -0.75 -5.69
CA ASP A 246 -28.74 -1.88 -5.18
C ASP A 246 -27.84 -3.01 -4.66
N LEU A 247 -28.36 -3.89 -3.80
CA LEU A 247 -27.65 -5.09 -3.34
C LEU A 247 -27.18 -5.98 -4.51
N LYS A 248 -27.97 -6.04 -5.60
CA LYS A 248 -27.60 -6.73 -6.83
C LYS A 248 -26.39 -6.09 -7.53
N ALA A 249 -26.18 -4.79 -7.35
CA ALA A 249 -25.08 -4.04 -7.96
C ALA A 249 -23.75 -4.23 -7.24
N ILE A 250 -23.76 -4.65 -5.96
CA ILE A 250 -22.56 -4.96 -5.16
C ILE A 250 -21.96 -6.32 -5.59
N GLY A 251 -22.81 -7.27 -5.96
CA GLY A 251 -22.41 -8.60 -6.41
C GLY A 251 -22.07 -9.56 -5.27
N LYS A 252 -21.56 -10.74 -5.63
CA LYS A 252 -21.08 -11.77 -4.72
C LYS A 252 -19.64 -11.51 -4.30
N LEU A 253 -19.29 -12.01 -3.12
CA LEU A 253 -17.92 -11.98 -2.61
C LEU A 253 -17.07 -13.15 -3.17
N PRO A 254 -15.76 -12.93 -3.39
CA PRO A 254 -14.81 -13.99 -3.73
C PRO A 254 -14.77 -15.10 -2.67
N ILE A 255 -14.44 -16.33 -3.08
CA ILE A 255 -14.35 -17.50 -2.19
C ILE A 255 -13.46 -17.24 -0.97
N ALA A 256 -12.35 -16.51 -1.14
CA ALA A 256 -11.41 -16.18 -0.05
C ALA A 256 -12.06 -15.36 1.09
N MET A 257 -13.11 -14.60 0.80
CA MET A 257 -13.81 -13.73 1.76
C MET A 257 -15.16 -14.30 2.22
N ARG A 258 -15.56 -15.48 1.73
CA ARG A 258 -16.82 -16.09 2.15
C ARG A 258 -16.74 -16.56 3.59
N ALA A 259 -17.84 -16.37 4.33
CA ALA A 259 -17.94 -16.77 5.74
C ALA A 259 -17.66 -18.26 5.94
N LEU A 260 -18.15 -19.13 5.05
CA LEU A 260 -17.91 -20.58 5.10
C LEU A 260 -16.41 -20.92 5.03
N THR A 261 -15.68 -20.35 4.05
CA THR A 261 -14.24 -20.59 3.88
C THR A 261 -13.46 -20.15 5.11
N ASN A 262 -13.76 -18.96 5.63
CA ASN A 262 -13.10 -18.43 6.82
C ASN A 262 -13.47 -19.22 8.08
N TYR A 263 -14.70 -19.71 8.18
CA TYR A 263 -15.15 -20.61 9.25
C TYR A 263 -14.41 -21.95 9.22
N ILE A 264 -14.23 -22.57 8.04
CA ILE A 264 -13.48 -23.82 7.89
C ILE A 264 -12.03 -23.62 8.36
N ARG A 265 -11.36 -22.56 7.87
CA ARG A 265 -9.99 -22.20 8.29
C ARG A 265 -9.88 -22.00 9.80
N LEU A 266 -10.85 -21.31 10.41
CA LEU A 266 -10.90 -21.12 11.85
C LEU A 266 -11.11 -22.44 12.59
N ASN A 267 -11.97 -23.31 12.07
CA ASN A 267 -12.24 -24.61 12.71
C ASN A 267 -11.03 -25.55 12.64
N GLU A 268 -10.31 -25.57 11.51
CA GLU A 268 -9.03 -26.28 11.37
C GLU A 268 -8.01 -25.80 12.40
N ALA A 269 -7.97 -24.49 12.70
CA ALA A 269 -7.13 -23.92 13.76
C ALA A 269 -7.49 -24.44 15.15
N PHE A 270 -8.79 -24.50 15.46
CA PHE A 270 -9.27 -25.03 16.73
C PHE A 270 -8.97 -26.53 16.88
N GLU A 271 -9.19 -27.34 15.84
CA GLU A 271 -8.91 -28.78 15.87
C GLU A 271 -7.40 -29.06 15.96
N ALA A 272 -6.57 -28.33 15.21
CA ALA A 272 -5.12 -28.45 15.31
C ALA A 272 -4.59 -28.11 16.71
N GLN A 273 -5.23 -27.18 17.40
CA GLN A 273 -4.89 -26.83 18.78
C GLN A 273 -5.38 -27.88 19.79
N LYS A 274 -6.58 -28.44 19.58
CA LYS A 274 -7.14 -29.53 20.39
C LYS A 274 -6.28 -30.79 20.32
N ASN A 275 -5.72 -31.10 19.15
CA ASN A 275 -4.82 -32.26 18.99
C ASN A 275 -3.46 -32.08 19.67
N LYS A 276 -3.04 -30.84 19.97
CA LYS A 276 -1.75 -30.52 20.60
C LYS A 276 -1.80 -30.30 22.11
N ARG A 277 -2.98 -30.08 22.69
CA ARG A 277 -3.16 -29.86 24.13
C ARG A 277 -4.10 -30.92 24.71
N SER A 278 -3.72 -31.50 25.85
CA SER A 278 -4.57 -32.38 26.68
C SER A 278 -5.96 -31.75 26.94
N PRO A 279 -6.99 -32.52 27.35
CA PRO A 279 -8.41 -32.18 27.23
C PRO A 279 -8.87 -31.13 28.27
N TYR A 280 -8.27 -29.95 28.24
CA TYR A 280 -8.68 -28.81 29.06
C TYR A 280 -9.78 -28.01 28.33
N PRO A 281 -10.76 -27.45 29.04
CA PRO A 281 -11.85 -26.68 28.44
C PRO A 281 -11.33 -25.55 27.55
N GLN A 282 -12.11 -25.28 26.49
CA GLN A 282 -11.91 -24.16 25.56
C GLN A 282 -11.94 -22.83 26.32
N GLY A 283 -10.81 -22.43 26.89
CA GLY A 283 -10.66 -21.15 27.58
C GLY A 283 -10.39 -19.99 26.64
N SER A 284 -10.49 -18.76 27.17
CA SER A 284 -10.20 -17.50 26.46
C SER A 284 -8.83 -17.51 25.76
N LYS A 285 -7.79 -18.04 26.41
CA LYS A 285 -6.45 -18.19 25.84
C LYS A 285 -6.41 -19.12 24.63
N SER A 286 -7.27 -20.14 24.61
CA SER A 286 -7.35 -21.08 23.48
C SER A 286 -7.94 -20.40 22.25
N ILE A 287 -9.02 -19.63 22.44
CA ILE A 287 -9.68 -18.88 21.37
C ILE A 287 -8.72 -17.84 20.77
N TRP A 288 -8.01 -17.11 21.62
CA TRP A 288 -7.03 -16.13 21.19
C TRP A 288 -5.93 -16.75 20.32
N CYS A 289 -5.32 -17.86 20.76
CA CYS A 289 -4.30 -18.55 19.98
C CYS A 289 -4.84 -19.05 18.62
N ALA A 290 -6.06 -19.59 18.57
CA ALA A 290 -6.69 -20.04 17.33
C ALA A 290 -6.90 -18.88 16.35
N LEU A 291 -7.36 -17.72 16.84
CA LEU A 291 -7.52 -16.51 16.03
C LEU A 291 -6.18 -16.01 15.49
N CYS A 292 -5.15 -15.93 16.35
CA CYS A 292 -3.80 -15.55 15.92
C CYS A 292 -3.21 -16.54 14.92
N TRP A 293 -3.49 -17.84 15.02
CA TRP A 293 -2.97 -18.83 14.07
C TRP A 293 -3.70 -18.75 12.71
N ALA A 294 -5.03 -18.59 12.72
CA ALA A 294 -5.83 -18.52 11.50
C ALA A 294 -5.64 -17.19 10.73
N PHE A 295 -5.56 -16.06 11.45
CA PHE A 295 -5.57 -14.71 10.87
C PHE A 295 -4.28 -13.91 11.14
N GLY A 296 -3.27 -14.48 11.80
CA GLY A 296 -2.04 -13.76 12.13
C GLY A 296 -1.14 -13.49 10.94
N ARG A 297 -1.13 -14.34 9.90
CA ARG A 297 -0.24 -14.11 8.73
C ARG A 297 -0.59 -12.82 7.96
N PRO A 298 -1.86 -12.57 7.58
CA PRO A 298 -2.25 -11.29 6.98
C PRO A 298 -2.04 -10.09 7.91
N LEU A 299 -2.25 -10.30 9.22
CA LEU A 299 -2.09 -9.24 10.21
C LEU A 299 -0.63 -8.80 10.37
N VAL A 300 0.30 -9.76 10.42
CA VAL A 300 1.75 -9.47 10.42
C VAL A 300 2.15 -8.75 9.13
N LEU A 301 1.60 -9.15 7.98
CA LEU A 301 1.83 -8.45 6.71
C LEU A 301 1.37 -6.98 6.79
N SER A 302 0.16 -6.73 7.31
CA SER A 302 -0.34 -5.37 7.55
C SER A 302 0.61 -4.58 8.48
N SER A 303 1.01 -5.15 9.62
CA SER A 303 1.97 -4.50 10.53
C SER A 303 3.31 -4.17 9.87
N THR A 304 3.84 -5.05 9.02
CA THR A 304 5.09 -4.77 8.28
C THR A 304 4.94 -3.60 7.30
N PHE A 305 3.81 -3.52 6.58
CA PHE A 305 3.52 -2.38 5.72
C PHE A 305 3.34 -1.10 6.53
N ARG A 306 2.68 -1.16 7.70
CA ARG A 306 2.54 0.01 8.56
C ARG A 306 3.90 0.55 9.00
N ILE A 307 4.77 -0.29 9.54
CA ILE A 307 6.11 0.11 9.98
C ILE A 307 6.92 0.69 8.82
N LEU A 308 6.87 0.05 7.65
CA LEU A 308 7.56 0.56 6.47
C LEU A 308 7.03 1.94 6.05
N ALA A 309 5.71 2.15 6.08
CA ALA A 309 5.12 3.45 5.81
C ALA A 309 5.53 4.51 6.84
N ASP A 310 5.59 4.16 8.14
CA ASP A 310 6.00 5.09 9.19
C ASP A 310 7.48 5.49 9.02
N LEU A 311 8.36 4.55 8.66
CA LEU A 311 9.76 4.82 8.33
C LEU A 311 9.91 5.76 7.12
N LEU A 312 9.12 5.53 6.06
CA LEU A 312 9.10 6.43 4.90
C LEU A 312 8.54 7.81 5.24
N GLY A 313 7.65 7.90 6.24
CA GLY A 313 7.12 9.18 6.72
C GLY A 313 8.18 10.10 7.29
N PHE A 314 9.20 9.54 7.94
CA PHE A 314 10.34 10.32 8.44
C PHE A 314 11.25 10.85 7.34
N ALA A 315 11.20 10.28 6.13
CA ALA A 315 11.92 10.84 4.99
C ALA A 315 11.41 12.25 4.61
N GLY A 316 10.14 12.56 4.91
CA GLY A 316 9.54 13.87 4.66
C GLY A 316 10.30 15.02 5.36
N PRO A 317 10.29 15.07 6.71
CA PRO A 317 11.03 16.06 7.48
C PRO A 317 12.53 16.10 7.18
N LEU A 318 13.16 14.93 6.95
CA LEU A 318 14.57 14.83 6.58
C LEU A 318 14.88 15.52 5.24
N CYS A 319 14.06 15.29 4.21
CA CYS A 319 14.22 15.95 2.92
C CYS A 319 13.99 17.46 3.03
N ILE A 320 13.00 17.90 3.81
CA ILE A 320 12.73 19.33 4.03
C ILE A 320 13.93 20.00 4.71
N SER A 321 14.48 19.39 5.77
CA SER A 321 15.67 19.90 6.44
C SER A 321 16.86 20.02 5.50
N GLY A 322 17.12 18.99 4.67
CA GLY A 322 18.20 19.03 3.68
C GLY A 322 18.00 20.11 2.60
N ILE A 323 16.78 20.28 2.10
CA ILE A 323 16.45 21.33 1.11
C ILE A 323 16.71 22.72 1.70
N VAL A 324 16.20 22.99 2.91
CA VAL A 324 16.35 24.29 3.58
C VAL A 324 17.81 24.58 3.89
N HIS A 325 18.56 23.59 4.38
CA HIS A 325 19.99 23.75 4.66
C HIS A 325 20.80 24.05 3.38
N HIS A 326 20.50 23.38 2.25
CA HIS A 326 21.16 23.65 0.98
C HIS A 326 20.86 25.07 0.47
N VAL A 327 19.60 25.52 0.53
CA VAL A 327 19.21 26.87 0.13
C VAL A 327 19.85 27.93 1.02
N GLY A 328 19.97 27.68 2.32
CA GLY A 328 20.53 28.63 3.29
C GLY A 328 22.05 28.81 3.22
N LYS A 329 22.81 27.82 2.71
CA LYS A 329 24.28 27.86 2.71
C LYS A 329 24.90 28.63 1.53
N GLY A 330 24.08 29.02 0.53
CA GLY A 330 24.56 29.65 -0.69
C GLY A 330 25.35 28.70 -1.59
N ASN A 331 25.43 29.00 -2.89
CA ASN A 331 25.93 28.12 -3.97
C ASN A 331 27.46 27.83 -3.94
N ASN A 332 28.13 27.98 -2.79
CA ASN A 332 29.59 28.14 -2.71
C ASN A 332 30.40 26.85 -2.53
N THR A 333 29.87 25.67 -2.88
CA THR A 333 30.64 24.41 -2.81
C THR A 333 30.49 23.55 -4.05
N ILE A 334 31.01 24.01 -5.18
CA ILE A 334 31.40 23.10 -6.27
C ILE A 334 32.83 22.64 -5.93
N ARG A 335 32.94 21.49 -5.25
CA ARG A 335 34.23 20.82 -5.03
C ARG A 335 34.74 20.23 -6.36
N PRO A 336 36.07 20.02 -6.51
CA PRO A 336 36.63 19.51 -7.76
C PRO A 336 36.14 18.09 -8.00
N GLN A 337 35.32 17.92 -9.04
CA GLN A 337 34.82 16.63 -9.47
C GLN A 337 35.91 15.84 -10.19
N ILE A 338 35.97 14.53 -9.93
CA ILE A 338 36.95 13.65 -10.55
C ILE A 338 36.47 13.34 -11.96
N LYS A 339 37.19 13.84 -12.97
CA LYS A 339 36.96 13.51 -14.39
C LYS A 339 37.68 12.20 -14.70
N ILE A 340 36.93 11.10 -14.85
CA ILE A 340 37.45 9.80 -15.28
C ILE A 340 36.83 9.50 -16.64
N LEU A 341 37.64 9.09 -17.62
CA LEU A 341 37.17 8.80 -18.99
C LEU A 341 36.47 9.98 -19.72
N GLY A 342 36.79 11.22 -19.35
CA GLY A 342 36.13 12.40 -19.92
C GLY A 342 34.74 12.69 -19.33
N VAL A 343 34.30 11.91 -18.35
CA VAL A 343 32.99 12.03 -17.69
C VAL A 343 33.16 12.55 -16.25
N PHE A 344 32.29 13.48 -15.84
CA PHE A 344 32.20 13.95 -14.46
C PHE A 344 31.42 12.95 -13.62
N PHE A 345 32.01 12.54 -12.49
CA PHE A 345 31.37 11.67 -11.50
C PHE A 345 31.06 12.46 -10.22
N ILE A 346 29.89 12.16 -9.63
CA ILE A 346 29.38 12.82 -8.44
C ILE A 346 29.43 11.86 -7.26
N SER A 347 29.85 12.37 -6.10
CA SER A 347 29.79 11.64 -4.83
C SER A 347 28.35 11.59 -4.29
N SER A 348 27.99 10.50 -3.60
CA SER A 348 26.65 10.32 -3.03
C SER A 348 26.21 11.45 -2.10
N GLN A 349 27.14 12.07 -1.38
CA GLN A 349 26.86 13.19 -0.48
C GLN A 349 26.48 14.47 -1.25
N GLU A 350 27.15 14.74 -2.37
CA GLU A 350 26.83 15.89 -3.23
C GLU A 350 25.48 15.69 -3.91
N PHE A 351 25.18 14.46 -4.36
CA PHE A 351 23.89 14.12 -4.94
C PHE A 351 22.72 14.37 -3.97
N LEU A 352 22.83 13.91 -2.72
CA LEU A 352 21.81 14.12 -1.69
C LEU A 352 21.77 15.55 -1.14
N SER A 353 22.81 16.35 -1.40
CA SER A 353 22.80 17.77 -1.03
C SER A 353 21.97 18.62 -1.98
N ASN A 354 21.83 18.21 -3.25
CA ASN A 354 21.17 19.02 -4.27
C ASN A 354 19.65 19.15 -3.99
N ALA A 355 19.16 20.39 -3.89
CA ALA A 355 17.78 20.68 -3.53
C ALA A 355 16.74 20.08 -4.51
N TYR A 356 17.01 20.07 -5.82
CA TYR A 356 16.07 19.52 -6.81
C TYR A 356 15.98 18.00 -6.73
N VAL A 357 17.13 17.34 -6.54
CA VAL A 357 17.18 15.88 -6.37
C VAL A 357 16.42 15.47 -5.11
N LEU A 358 16.63 16.20 -4.01
CA LEU A 358 15.97 15.94 -2.74
C LEU A 358 14.45 16.19 -2.80
N ALA A 359 14.00 17.16 -3.59
CA ALA A 359 12.57 17.41 -3.85
C ALA A 359 11.92 16.26 -4.66
N VAL A 360 12.61 15.74 -5.67
CA VAL A 360 12.12 14.56 -6.42
C VAL A 360 12.11 13.33 -5.52
N LEU A 361 13.14 13.13 -4.69
CA LEU A 361 13.19 12.04 -3.73
C LEU A 361 12.03 12.13 -2.72
N LEU A 362 11.74 13.33 -2.22
CA LEU A 362 10.59 13.60 -1.34
C LEU A 362 9.27 13.19 -2.02
N PHE A 363 9.06 13.55 -3.29
CA PHE A 363 7.85 13.18 -4.03
C PHE A 363 7.65 11.66 -4.09
N PHE A 364 8.69 10.90 -4.46
CA PHE A 364 8.61 9.43 -4.52
C PHE A 364 8.47 8.79 -3.14
N ALA A 365 9.16 9.32 -2.12
CA ALA A 365 9.04 8.85 -0.74
C ALA A 365 7.59 9.01 -0.24
N LEU A 366 6.97 10.18 -0.46
CA LEU A 366 5.58 10.44 -0.07
C LEU A 366 4.57 9.58 -0.85
N LEU A 367 4.77 9.42 -2.16
CA LEU A 367 3.91 8.56 -2.98
C LEU A 367 3.93 7.11 -2.46
N LEU A 368 5.11 6.59 -2.16
CA LEU A 368 5.29 5.24 -1.65
C LEU A 368 4.76 5.10 -0.22
N GLN A 369 5.05 6.07 0.66
CA GLN A 369 4.54 6.15 2.03
C GLN A 369 3.00 6.02 2.05
N ARG A 370 2.31 6.88 1.30
CA ARG A 370 0.84 6.94 1.31
C ARG A 370 0.22 5.69 0.71
N THR A 371 0.83 5.12 -0.33
CA THR A 371 0.34 3.87 -0.95
C THR A 371 0.50 2.67 -0.02
N ILE A 372 1.66 2.50 0.62
CA ILE A 372 1.91 1.40 1.57
C ILE A 372 1.00 1.54 2.80
N LEU A 373 0.79 2.76 3.30
CA LEU A 373 -0.10 3.04 4.42
C LEU A 373 -1.55 2.61 4.10
N GLN A 374 -2.06 2.95 2.91
CA GLN A 374 -3.40 2.54 2.48
C GLN A 374 -3.50 1.02 2.28
N ALA A 375 -2.46 0.37 1.75
CA ALA A 375 -2.41 -1.08 1.64
C ALA A 375 -2.44 -1.75 3.03
N SER A 376 -1.71 -1.20 4.01
CA SER A 376 -1.72 -1.66 5.40
C SER A 376 -3.13 -1.61 5.99
N TYR A 377 -3.82 -0.46 5.87
CA TYR A 377 -5.18 -0.30 6.38
C TYR A 377 -6.15 -1.28 5.73
N TYR A 378 -6.08 -1.46 4.42
CA TYR A 378 -6.95 -2.40 3.72
C TYR A 378 -6.75 -3.85 4.17
N VAL A 379 -5.50 -4.31 4.30
CA VAL A 379 -5.22 -5.69 4.78
C VAL A 379 -5.73 -5.90 6.22
N ALA A 380 -5.60 -4.88 7.09
CA ALA A 380 -6.14 -4.94 8.45
C ALA A 380 -7.68 -5.02 8.45
N ILE A 381 -8.32 -4.17 7.65
CA ILE A 381 -9.78 -4.10 7.52
C ILE A 381 -10.34 -5.42 6.93
N GLU A 382 -9.73 -5.92 5.86
CA GLU A 382 -10.08 -7.20 5.26
C GLU A 382 -10.00 -8.34 6.28
N THR A 383 -8.90 -8.41 7.03
CA THR A 383 -8.67 -9.47 8.03
C THR A 383 -9.71 -9.39 9.15
N GLY A 384 -10.04 -8.20 9.64
CA GLY A 384 -11.07 -8.04 10.68
C GLY A 384 -12.48 -8.39 10.20
N ILE A 385 -12.83 -8.07 8.94
CA ILE A 385 -14.13 -8.45 8.35
C ILE A 385 -14.23 -9.97 8.19
N ASN A 386 -13.17 -10.61 7.68
CA ASN A 386 -13.09 -12.07 7.53
C ASN A 386 -13.22 -12.79 8.87
N LEU A 387 -12.58 -12.24 9.92
CA LEU A 387 -12.70 -12.73 11.29
C LEU A 387 -14.12 -12.59 11.84
N ARG A 388 -14.77 -11.43 11.63
CA ARG A 388 -16.17 -11.22 12.03
C ARG A 388 -17.09 -12.27 11.39
N GLY A 389 -16.94 -12.51 10.09
CA GLY A 389 -17.71 -13.54 9.37
C GLY A 389 -17.53 -14.93 9.95
N ALA A 390 -16.27 -15.35 10.20
CA ALA A 390 -15.98 -16.66 10.77
C ALA A 390 -16.52 -16.84 12.19
N ILE A 391 -16.37 -15.83 13.04
CA ILE A 391 -16.84 -15.86 14.43
C ILE A 391 -18.36 -15.88 14.49
N GLN A 392 -19.05 -15.08 13.68
CA GLN A 392 -20.50 -15.11 13.61
C GLN A 392 -21.03 -16.49 13.19
N THR A 393 -20.39 -17.12 12.19
CA THR A 393 -20.72 -18.51 11.80
C THR A 393 -20.42 -19.52 12.92
N LYS A 394 -19.31 -19.36 13.66
CA LYS A 394 -18.96 -20.24 14.79
C LYS A 394 -19.94 -20.10 15.95
N ILE A 395 -20.34 -18.87 16.29
CA ILE A 395 -21.37 -18.59 17.30
C ILE A 395 -22.70 -19.20 16.86
N TYR A 396 -23.11 -19.00 15.60
CA TYR A 396 -24.34 -19.57 15.07
C TYR A 396 -24.35 -21.11 15.10
N ASN A 397 -23.26 -21.76 14.67
CA ASN A 397 -23.13 -23.22 14.75
C ASN A 397 -23.19 -23.71 16.20
N LYS A 398 -22.61 -22.95 17.15
CA LYS A 398 -22.72 -23.28 18.57
C LYS A 398 -24.16 -23.14 19.05
N ILE A 399 -24.88 -22.08 18.67
CA ILE A 399 -26.30 -21.87 19.00
C ILE A 399 -27.15 -23.06 18.53
N MET A 400 -26.91 -23.58 17.32
CA MET A 400 -27.62 -24.75 16.80
C MET A 400 -27.41 -26.05 17.62
N GLN A 401 -26.38 -26.09 18.47
CA GLN A 401 -26.02 -27.24 19.30
C GLN A 401 -26.26 -27.00 20.80
N LEU A 402 -26.75 -25.82 21.19
CA LEU A 402 -27.05 -25.53 22.59
C LEU A 402 -28.33 -26.26 23.01
N SER A 403 -28.28 -26.92 24.17
CA SER A 403 -29.46 -27.53 24.78
C SER A 403 -30.45 -26.45 25.20
N THR A 404 -31.74 -26.71 24.97
CA THR A 404 -32.84 -25.82 25.36
C THR A 404 -32.86 -25.57 26.87
N SER A 405 -32.29 -26.48 27.68
CA SER A 405 -32.13 -26.33 29.13
C SER A 405 -31.40 -25.07 29.54
N ASN A 406 -30.36 -24.66 28.81
CA ASN A 406 -29.55 -23.49 29.16
C ASN A 406 -30.27 -22.18 28.81
N MET A 407 -31.17 -22.22 27.82
CA MET A 407 -32.06 -21.11 27.49
C MET A 407 -33.27 -21.04 28.45
N SER A 408 -33.81 -22.18 28.87
CA SER A 408 -34.96 -22.24 29.79
C SER A 408 -34.59 -21.99 31.25
N MET A 409 -33.36 -22.30 31.67
CA MET A 409 -32.83 -21.99 33.01
C MET A 409 -32.43 -20.51 33.18
N GLY A 410 -32.56 -19.68 32.13
CA GLY A 410 -32.30 -18.24 32.21
C GLY A 410 -30.83 -17.83 32.28
N GLU A 411 -29.88 -18.77 32.17
CA GLU A 411 -28.44 -18.46 32.17
C GLU A 411 -28.01 -17.64 30.93
N MET A 412 -28.65 -17.88 29.77
CA MET A 412 -28.45 -17.08 28.56
C MET A 412 -29.79 -16.73 27.89
N THR A 413 -30.09 -15.44 27.85
CA THR A 413 -31.26 -14.90 27.14
C THR A 413 -30.97 -14.67 25.66
N ALA A 414 -32.00 -14.74 24.81
CA ALA A 414 -31.88 -14.40 23.39
C ALA A 414 -31.34 -12.98 23.16
N GLY A 415 -31.68 -12.03 24.06
CA GLY A 415 -31.16 -10.67 24.05
C GLY A 415 -29.64 -10.61 24.26
N GLN A 416 -29.10 -11.39 25.20
CA GLN A 416 -27.64 -11.48 25.42
C GLN A 416 -26.92 -12.08 24.20
N ILE A 417 -27.50 -13.08 23.54
CA ILE A 417 -26.93 -13.67 22.32
C ILE A 417 -26.92 -12.64 21.18
N CYS A 418 -28.01 -11.90 20.98
CA CYS A 418 -28.06 -10.82 20.00
C CYS A 418 -27.01 -9.74 20.29
N ASN A 419 -26.81 -9.39 21.57
CA ASN A 419 -25.79 -8.44 21.99
C ASN A 419 -24.37 -8.97 21.71
N LEU A 420 -24.10 -10.24 22.02
CA LEU A 420 -22.82 -10.90 21.72
C LEU A 420 -22.49 -10.84 20.22
N VAL A 421 -23.47 -11.14 19.36
CA VAL A 421 -23.29 -11.11 17.90
C VAL A 421 -23.15 -9.69 17.37
N ALA A 422 -23.91 -8.72 17.90
CA ALA A 422 -23.95 -7.35 17.37
C ALA A 422 -22.84 -6.44 17.91
N ILE A 423 -22.56 -6.49 19.22
CA ILE A 423 -21.61 -5.58 19.87
C ILE A 423 -20.24 -6.24 19.99
N ASP A 424 -20.16 -7.42 20.61
CA ASP A 424 -18.86 -8.00 20.97
C ASP A 424 -18.06 -8.44 19.73
N THR A 425 -18.72 -9.01 18.71
CA THR A 425 -18.01 -9.34 17.45
C THR A 425 -17.55 -8.09 16.70
N ASN A 426 -18.28 -6.98 16.79
CA ASN A 426 -17.89 -5.71 16.18
C ASN A 426 -16.72 -5.08 16.93
N GLN A 427 -16.71 -5.12 18.26
CA GLN A 427 -15.56 -4.65 19.05
C GLN A 427 -14.29 -5.46 18.75
N LEU A 428 -14.43 -6.79 18.60
CA LEU A 428 -13.32 -7.65 18.21
C LEU A 428 -12.84 -7.36 16.78
N MET A 429 -13.75 -7.06 15.84
CA MET A 429 -13.38 -6.61 14.49
C MET A 429 -12.57 -5.31 14.55
N TRP A 430 -13.02 -4.31 15.32
CA TRP A 430 -12.30 -3.04 15.50
C TRP A 430 -10.93 -3.24 16.15
N PHE A 431 -10.80 -4.17 17.09
CA PHE A 431 -9.51 -4.53 17.66
C PHE A 431 -8.53 -5.00 16.57
N PHE A 432 -8.96 -5.85 15.64
CA PHE A 432 -8.11 -6.31 14.52
C PHE A 432 -7.79 -5.18 13.53
N PHE A 433 -8.68 -4.20 13.35
CA PHE A 433 -8.39 -3.01 12.53
C PHE A 433 -7.27 -2.15 13.14
N LEU A 434 -7.25 -2.01 14.47
CA LEU A 434 -6.29 -1.20 15.20
C LEU A 434 -5.02 -1.95 15.61
N CYS A 435 -4.99 -3.27 15.47
CA CYS A 435 -3.86 -4.10 15.89
C CYS A 435 -2.51 -3.70 15.25
N PRO A 436 -2.41 -3.32 13.96
CA PRO A 436 -1.17 -2.79 13.40
C PRO A 436 -0.65 -1.53 14.11
N ASN A 437 -1.55 -0.65 14.56
CA ASN A 437 -1.16 0.58 15.28
C ASN A 437 -0.52 0.26 16.63
N LEU A 438 -0.98 -0.78 17.32
CA LEU A 438 -0.40 -1.20 18.60
C LEU A 438 1.10 -1.54 18.47
N TRP A 439 1.52 -2.05 17.31
CA TRP A 439 2.90 -2.46 17.06
C TRP A 439 3.73 -1.34 16.44
N ALA A 440 3.11 -0.55 15.55
CA ALA A 440 3.82 0.47 14.79
C ALA A 440 3.94 1.81 15.54
N MET A 441 2.93 2.22 16.32
CA MET A 441 2.98 3.51 17.04
C MET A 441 4.16 3.63 18.02
N PRO A 442 4.54 2.59 18.81
CA PRO A 442 5.74 2.68 19.64
C PRO A 442 7.02 2.90 18.82
N VAL A 443 7.15 2.21 17.68
CA VAL A 443 8.29 2.37 16.77
C VAL A 443 8.32 3.78 16.19
N GLN A 444 7.16 4.30 15.76
CA GLN A 444 7.02 5.65 15.24
C GLN A 444 7.42 6.70 16.29
N ILE A 445 6.95 6.57 17.54
CA ILE A 445 7.31 7.51 18.61
C ILE A 445 8.81 7.47 18.92
N ILE A 446 9.40 6.27 19.06
CA ILE A 446 10.84 6.13 19.36
C ILE A 446 11.70 6.76 18.26
N VAL A 447 11.44 6.40 17.00
CA VAL A 447 12.21 6.94 15.85
C VAL A 447 11.97 8.44 15.71
N GLY A 448 10.74 8.91 15.92
CA GLY A 448 10.39 10.32 15.86
C GLY A 448 11.14 11.16 16.90
N VAL A 449 11.18 10.72 18.16
CA VAL A 449 11.91 11.42 19.23
C VAL A 449 13.41 11.44 18.97
N LEU A 450 13.99 10.31 18.53
CA LEU A 450 15.40 10.23 18.17
C LEU A 450 15.74 11.19 17.02
N LEU A 451 14.93 11.21 15.97
CA LEU A 451 15.11 12.08 14.83
C LEU A 451 15.01 13.56 15.23
N LEU A 452 14.01 13.91 16.02
CA LEU A 452 13.79 15.27 16.52
C LEU A 452 14.98 15.75 17.36
N TYR A 453 15.55 14.88 18.20
CA TYR A 453 16.76 15.15 18.97
C TYR A 453 17.97 15.41 18.06
N TYR A 454 18.16 14.65 16.98
CA TYR A 454 19.24 14.89 16.02
C TYR A 454 19.11 16.22 15.28
N LEU A 455 17.88 16.68 15.01
CA LEU A 455 17.62 17.93 14.28
C LEU A 455 17.71 19.19 15.15
N LEU A 456 17.14 19.17 16.37
CA LEU A 456 16.98 20.35 17.24
C LEU A 456 17.74 20.27 18.57
N GLY A 457 18.35 19.13 18.90
CA GLY A 457 19.05 18.91 20.16
C GLY A 457 18.12 18.81 21.38
N ILE A 458 18.57 19.30 22.53
CA ILE A 458 17.89 19.12 23.83
C ILE A 458 16.53 19.84 23.89
N SER A 459 16.39 20.97 23.20
CA SER A 459 15.12 21.72 23.13
C SER A 459 13.97 20.85 22.60
N ALA A 460 14.27 19.98 21.65
CA ALA A 460 13.32 19.06 21.04
C ALA A 460 12.77 18.03 22.06
N LEU A 461 13.59 17.59 23.02
CA LEU A 461 13.17 16.63 24.05
C LEU A 461 12.11 17.22 24.98
N ILE A 462 12.17 18.52 25.27
CA ILE A 462 11.16 19.21 26.09
C ILE A 462 9.80 19.11 25.38
N GLY A 463 9.75 19.38 24.07
CA GLY A 463 8.53 19.23 23.27
C GLY A 463 8.02 17.78 23.22
N ALA A 464 8.93 16.81 23.05
CA ALA A 464 8.58 15.39 23.06
C ALA A 464 7.96 14.93 24.40
N VAL A 465 8.49 15.39 25.53
CA VAL A 465 7.94 15.10 26.86
C VAL A 465 6.52 15.65 27.00
N VAL A 466 6.27 16.88 26.53
CA VAL A 466 4.93 17.47 26.55
C VAL A 466 3.94 16.62 25.76
N ILE A 467 4.32 16.15 24.56
CA ILE A 467 3.48 15.27 23.72
C ILE A 467 3.19 13.95 24.42
N ILE A 468 4.20 13.32 25.04
CA ILE A 468 4.04 12.05 25.76
C ILE A 468 3.11 12.22 26.97
N VAL A 469 3.18 13.35 27.68
CA VAL A 469 2.30 13.67 28.81
C VAL A 469 0.87 13.99 28.36
N LEU A 470 0.68 14.52 27.15
CA LEU A 470 -0.66 14.76 26.60
C LEU A 470 -1.42 13.46 26.29
N ALA A 471 -0.73 12.37 25.94
CA ALA A 471 -1.37 11.07 25.67
C ALA A 471 -2.23 10.51 26.83
N PRO A 472 -1.74 10.41 28.09
CA PRO A 472 -2.56 9.96 29.21
C PRO A 472 -3.68 10.96 29.57
N VAL A 473 -3.47 12.27 29.36
CA VAL A 473 -4.54 13.27 29.53
C VAL A 473 -5.66 13.02 28.53
N GLN A 474 -5.32 12.79 27.26
CA GLN A 474 -6.28 12.46 26.21
C GLN A 474 -7.01 11.14 26.51
N TYR A 475 -6.31 10.13 27.02
CA TYR A 475 -6.93 8.90 27.49
C TYR A 475 -7.93 9.15 28.63
N PHE A 476 -7.56 9.95 29.64
CA PHE A 476 -8.48 10.31 30.73
C PHE A 476 -9.73 11.03 30.22
N VAL A 477 -9.56 12.02 29.34
CA VAL A 477 -10.69 12.72 28.69
C VAL A 477 -11.57 11.73 27.92
N ALA A 478 -10.99 10.79 27.18
CA ALA A 478 -11.73 9.76 26.46
C ALA A 478 -12.51 8.82 27.40
N THR A 479 -11.95 8.46 28.56
CA THR A 479 -12.68 7.65 29.56
C THR A 479 -13.88 8.40 30.14
N LYS A 480 -13.73 9.71 30.43
CA LYS A 480 -14.84 10.55 30.90
C LYS A 480 -15.88 10.79 29.83
N LEU A 481 -15.45 10.95 28.58
CA LEU A 481 -16.33 11.04 27.42
C LEU A 481 -17.17 9.75 27.27
N SER A 482 -16.54 8.58 27.37
CA SER A 482 -17.24 7.28 27.32
C SER A 482 -18.24 7.13 28.47
N GLN A 483 -17.87 7.54 29.69
CA GLN A 483 -18.77 7.54 30.84
C GLN A 483 -19.99 8.45 30.63
N ALA A 484 -19.77 9.68 30.14
CA ALA A 484 -20.84 10.64 29.83
C ALA A 484 -21.73 10.15 28.66
N GLN A 485 -21.14 9.48 27.67
CA GLN A 485 -21.90 8.88 26.57
C GLN A 485 -22.80 7.75 27.09
N ARG A 486 -22.29 6.90 28.00
CA ARG A 486 -23.05 5.82 28.61
C ARG A 486 -24.25 6.36 29.41
N SER A 487 -24.04 7.34 30.29
CA SER A 487 -25.15 7.94 31.05
C SER A 487 -26.17 8.60 30.13
N THR A 488 -25.71 9.27 29.08
CA THR A 488 -26.59 9.89 28.07
C THR A 488 -27.46 8.85 27.36
N LEU A 489 -26.88 7.72 26.95
CA LEU A 489 -27.60 6.61 26.35
C LEU A 489 -28.63 5.99 27.30
N GLU A 490 -28.32 5.85 28.58
CA GLU A 490 -29.25 5.36 29.60
C GLU A 490 -30.47 6.28 29.74
N TYR A 491 -30.27 7.59 29.89
CA TYR A 491 -31.37 8.57 29.93
C TYR A 491 -32.17 8.64 28.62
N SER A 492 -31.49 8.54 27.47
CA SER A 492 -32.16 8.54 26.16
C SER A 492 -33.03 7.30 25.98
N ASN A 493 -32.58 6.13 26.43
CA ASN A 493 -33.37 4.90 26.41
C ASN A 493 -34.61 5.01 27.30
N GLU A 494 -34.50 5.59 28.49
CA GLU A 494 -35.67 5.84 29.36
C GLU A 494 -36.67 6.80 28.67
N ARG A 495 -36.19 7.90 28.10
CA ARG A 495 -37.03 8.86 27.36
C ARG A 495 -37.73 8.20 26.18
N LEU A 496 -37.01 7.39 25.39
CA LEU A 496 -37.56 6.67 24.25
C LEU A 496 -38.63 5.67 24.68
N LYS A 497 -38.43 4.98 25.82
CA LYS A 497 -39.43 4.09 26.40
C LYS A 497 -40.70 4.86 26.77
N LYS A 498 -40.60 5.94 27.56
CA LYS A 498 -41.75 6.77 27.95
C LYS A 498 -42.48 7.36 26.73
N THR A 499 -41.72 7.82 25.74
CA THR A 499 -42.29 8.37 24.50
C THR A 499 -43.04 7.28 23.71
N ASN A 500 -42.52 6.06 23.64
CA ASN A 500 -43.17 4.94 22.96
C ASN A 500 -44.46 4.51 23.69
N GLU A 501 -44.46 4.49 25.03
CA GLU A 501 -45.67 4.23 25.83
C GLU A 501 -46.74 5.31 25.58
N MET A 502 -46.36 6.58 25.56
CA MET A 502 -47.25 7.70 25.23
C MET A 502 -47.84 7.56 23.82
N LEU A 503 -47.02 7.26 22.81
CA LEU A 503 -47.45 7.10 21.42
C LEU A 503 -48.39 5.90 21.24
N ARG A 504 -48.11 4.78 21.92
CA ARG A 504 -49.01 3.61 21.91
C ARG A 504 -50.36 3.90 22.57
N GLY A 505 -50.38 4.72 23.61
CA GLY A 505 -51.58 5.13 24.35
C GLY A 505 -52.29 6.38 23.83
N ILE A 506 -51.95 6.90 22.64
CA ILE A 506 -52.32 8.26 22.23
C ILE A 506 -53.84 8.53 22.23
N LYS A 507 -54.65 7.55 21.82
CA LYS A 507 -56.12 7.69 21.80
C LYS A 507 -56.70 7.81 23.21
N LEU A 508 -56.21 6.99 24.14
CA LEU A 508 -56.62 7.02 25.55
C LEU A 508 -56.24 8.38 26.17
N LEU A 509 -54.99 8.79 25.98
CA LEU A 509 -54.47 10.04 26.54
C LEU A 509 -55.28 11.26 26.10
N LYS A 510 -55.64 11.34 24.81
CA LYS A 510 -56.46 12.42 24.28
C LYS A 510 -57.91 12.41 24.78
N LEU A 511 -58.51 11.23 24.94
CA LEU A 511 -59.89 11.11 25.46
C LEU A 511 -60.01 11.63 26.91
N TYR A 512 -58.95 11.47 27.70
CA TYR A 512 -58.89 11.95 29.09
C TYR A 512 -58.20 13.32 29.24
N ALA A 513 -57.80 13.96 28.13
CA ALA A 513 -57.00 15.20 28.13
C ALA A 513 -55.72 15.12 29.00
N TRP A 514 -55.10 13.93 29.08
CA TRP A 514 -53.89 13.66 29.87
C TRP A 514 -52.59 13.97 29.13
N GLU A 515 -52.64 14.48 27.90
CA GLU A 515 -51.47 14.81 27.09
C GLU A 515 -50.45 15.71 27.81
N HIS A 516 -50.90 16.75 28.51
CA HIS A 516 -50.01 17.67 29.21
C HIS A 516 -49.25 17.01 30.36
N ILE A 517 -49.88 16.07 31.06
CA ILE A 517 -49.28 15.35 32.19
C ILE A 517 -48.17 14.42 31.69
N PHE A 518 -48.47 13.64 30.64
CA PHE A 518 -47.49 12.74 30.03
C PHE A 518 -46.36 13.50 29.30
N HIS A 519 -46.69 14.64 28.68
CA HIS A 519 -45.69 15.55 28.11
C HIS A 519 -44.69 16.01 29.17
N SER A 520 -45.17 16.49 30.33
CA SER A 520 -44.31 16.92 31.42
C SER A 520 -43.41 15.80 31.95
N SER A 521 -43.91 14.56 32.04
CA SER A 521 -43.09 13.40 32.44
C SER A 521 -41.98 13.06 31.43
N VAL A 522 -42.24 13.21 30.13
CA VAL A 522 -41.21 13.06 29.08
C VAL A 522 -40.22 14.22 29.15
N GLU A 523 -40.68 15.44 29.39
CA GLU A 523 -39.84 16.63 29.48
C GLU A 523 -38.88 16.58 30.67
N GLU A 524 -39.31 16.07 31.82
CA GLU A 524 -38.43 15.83 32.97
C GLU A 524 -37.26 14.89 32.61
N THR A 525 -37.54 13.79 31.89
CA THR A 525 -36.49 12.88 31.42
C THR A 525 -35.59 13.52 30.37
N ARG A 526 -36.15 14.38 29.51
CA ARG A 526 -35.39 15.15 28.52
C ARG A 526 -34.42 16.13 29.19
N GLN A 527 -34.79 16.72 30.32
CA GLN A 527 -33.93 17.66 31.05
C GLN A 527 -32.72 16.97 31.71
N LYS A 528 -32.92 15.73 32.21
CA LYS A 528 -31.84 14.85 32.68
C LYS A 528 -30.89 14.48 31.52
N GLU A 529 -31.45 14.05 30.38
CA GLU A 529 -30.68 13.77 29.16
C GLU A 529 -29.89 15.00 28.70
N MET A 530 -30.50 16.19 28.68
CA MET A 530 -29.86 17.44 28.25
C MET A 530 -28.67 17.81 29.14
N THR A 531 -28.79 17.60 30.45
CA THR A 531 -27.69 17.86 31.39
C THR A 531 -26.51 16.95 31.13
N SER A 532 -26.77 15.65 30.87
CA SER A 532 -25.75 14.68 30.47
C SER A 532 -25.13 15.03 29.10
N LEU A 533 -25.93 15.47 28.14
CA LEU A 533 -25.47 15.92 26.82
C LEU A 533 -24.55 17.16 26.90
N LYS A 534 -24.82 18.10 27.81
CA LYS A 534 -23.93 19.25 28.05
C LYS A 534 -22.56 18.79 28.52
N ALA A 535 -22.51 17.85 29.47
CA ALA A 535 -21.25 17.26 29.93
C ALA A 535 -20.52 16.52 28.79
N PHE A 536 -21.25 15.72 27.99
CA PHE A 536 -20.69 15.05 26.81
C PHE A 536 -20.10 16.04 25.79
N ALA A 537 -20.81 17.13 25.48
CA ALA A 537 -20.33 18.16 24.57
C ALA A 537 -19.05 18.84 25.10
N LEU A 538 -18.98 19.14 26.40
CA LEU A 538 -17.78 19.70 27.03
C LEU A 538 -16.58 18.76 26.90
N TYR A 539 -16.72 17.47 27.23
CA TYR A 539 -15.64 16.50 27.08
C TYR A 539 -15.22 16.32 25.62
N THR A 540 -16.17 16.37 24.68
CA THR A 540 -15.89 16.30 23.25
C THR A 540 -15.08 17.50 22.79
N SER A 541 -15.46 18.72 23.20
CA SER A 541 -14.73 19.94 22.87
C SER A 541 -13.30 19.93 23.42
N ILE A 542 -13.11 19.44 24.66
CA ILE A 542 -11.78 19.27 25.26
C ILE A 542 -10.95 18.26 24.46
N SER A 543 -11.54 17.13 24.07
CA SER A 543 -10.87 16.12 23.24
C SER A 543 -10.47 16.65 21.86
N ILE A 544 -11.35 17.42 21.20
CA ILE A 544 -11.05 18.04 19.90
C ILE A 544 -9.91 19.06 20.05
N TRP A 545 -9.93 19.86 21.10
CA TRP A 545 -8.87 20.82 21.39
C TRP A 545 -7.51 20.12 21.56
N PHE A 546 -7.44 19.06 22.36
CA PHE A 546 -6.22 18.27 22.52
C PHE A 546 -5.75 17.63 21.21
N MET A 547 -6.67 17.12 20.40
CA MET A 547 -6.33 16.53 19.09
C MET A 547 -5.75 17.56 18.12
N HIS A 548 -6.21 18.81 18.14
CA HIS A 548 -5.64 19.87 17.30
C HIS A 548 -4.30 20.41 17.82
N VAL A 549 -4.10 20.40 19.14
CA VAL A 549 -2.83 20.84 19.76
C VAL A 549 -1.70 19.81 19.55
N CYS A 550 -2.04 18.54 19.38
CA CYS A 550 -1.09 17.45 19.16
C CYS A 550 -1.26 16.87 17.74
N PRO A 551 -0.64 17.46 16.70
CA PRO A 551 -0.77 16.93 15.35
C PRO A 551 -0.11 15.54 15.23
N GLU A 552 -0.83 14.59 14.62
CA GLU A 552 -0.38 13.21 14.31
C GLU A 552 0.81 13.12 13.36
#